data_AF-A0A358DP89-F1
#
_entry.id   AF-A0A358DP89-F1
#
_cell.length_a   1.000
_cell.length_b   1.000
_cell.length_c   1.000
_cell.angle_alpha   90.00
_cell.angle_beta   90.00
_cell.angle_gamma   90.00
#
_symmetry.space_group_name_H-M   'P 1'
#
loop_
_entity.id
_entity.type
_entity.pdbx_description
1 polymer ?
#
loop_
_entity_poly.entity_id
_entity_poly.type
_entity_poly.pdbx_seq_one_letter_code
_entity_poly.pdbx_strand_id
1 'polypeptide(L)'
;MKNLPLLMAFVALVACGEAPMEVDENRPDLSDLLDAGPAPAADAGAPAPATDAGEAPEPNDAGNTEPADAGPPEPVVIEEVWAMKTVTSVLQTNPSPFGNDEKEIRTTSYLRAQVSRTGEGFDWEEVLCHMETSPVRYGAISTETNYPAAFVTHFPVFQRTGRFQDSGDFHAGPFATVVGAELDNPLTDPLPESAGEAGEVDADRDGNPGVTVEVSGTVSGEVYVVQRNIITMRGRVRSEDRVEGLLNSEGAQIVLDASNRLLRSRVVSRRNPDDAASYFVLSRVEAGTSCDQIVDRADDLF
;
A
#
# COMPACT_ATOMS: atom_id res chain seq x y z
N MET A 1 -6.95 -34.97 -40.43
CA MET A 1 -7.56 -33.87 -39.64
C MET A 1 -6.43 -32.95 -39.19
N LYS A 2 -6.62 -31.63 -39.13
CA LYS A 2 -5.56 -30.69 -38.74
C LYS A 2 -5.55 -30.53 -37.21
N ASN A 3 -4.37 -30.60 -36.60
CA ASN A 3 -4.21 -30.20 -35.20
C ASN A 3 -4.29 -28.68 -35.13
N LEU A 4 -5.26 -28.15 -34.38
CA LEU A 4 -5.34 -26.74 -34.01
C LEU A 4 -4.62 -26.58 -32.67
N PRO A 5 -3.67 -25.63 -32.49
CA PRO A 5 -3.04 -25.41 -31.21
C PRO A 5 -4.09 -24.90 -30.21
N LEU A 6 -4.12 -25.49 -29.02
CA LEU A 6 -4.98 -25.03 -27.93
C LEU A 6 -4.45 -23.67 -27.45
N LEU A 7 -5.25 -22.61 -27.60
CA LEU A 7 -4.87 -21.29 -27.14
C LEU A 7 -4.96 -21.27 -25.61
N MET A 8 -3.82 -21.37 -24.93
CA MET A 8 -3.74 -21.03 -23.51
C MET A 8 -3.91 -19.52 -23.39
N ALA A 9 -5.11 -19.10 -23.03
CA ALA A 9 -5.32 -17.78 -22.48
C ALA A 9 -4.93 -17.83 -21.00
N PHE A 10 -4.15 -16.85 -20.56
CA PHE A 10 -3.65 -16.73 -19.21
C PHE A 10 -4.40 -15.61 -18.50
N VAL A 11 -4.64 -15.80 -17.21
CA VAL A 11 -5.10 -14.74 -16.31
C VAL A 11 -4.23 -14.76 -15.07
N ALA A 12 -3.87 -13.58 -14.60
CA ALA A 12 -3.56 -13.35 -13.21
C ALA A 12 -4.26 -12.09 -12.73
N LEU A 13 -4.23 -11.92 -11.42
CA LEU A 13 -4.67 -10.75 -10.70
C LEU A 13 -3.49 -9.88 -10.30
N VAL A 14 -2.71 -9.46 -11.29
CA VAL A 14 -1.96 -8.20 -11.23
C VAL A 14 -2.51 -7.31 -12.32
N ALA A 15 -3.72 -6.83 -12.01
CA ALA A 15 -4.42 -5.64 -12.47
C ALA A 15 -4.36 -5.26 -13.96
N CYS A 16 -5.50 -4.94 -14.56
CA CYS A 16 -5.62 -4.68 -15.98
C CYS A 16 -4.92 -3.31 -16.42
N GLY A 17 -4.86 -2.91 -17.71
CA GLY A 17 -4.69 -1.52 -18.26
C GLY A 17 -4.22 -1.37 -19.75
N GLU A 18 -5.01 -0.78 -20.67
CA GLU A 18 -4.60 0.08 -21.83
C GLU A 18 -5.82 0.66 -22.60
N ALA A 19 -6.33 1.79 -22.12
CA ALA A 19 -6.97 2.81 -22.96
C ALA A 19 -5.88 3.61 -23.72
N PRO A 20 -6.19 4.49 -24.71
CA PRO A 20 -5.27 5.60 -24.98
C PRO A 20 -4.97 6.30 -23.66
N MET A 21 -3.69 6.59 -23.34
CA MET A 21 -3.28 7.03 -22.00
C MET A 21 -4.27 8.05 -21.42
N GLU A 22 -5.08 7.61 -20.46
CA GLU A 22 -5.67 8.52 -19.49
C GLU A 22 -4.49 9.01 -18.67
N VAL A 23 -4.01 10.18 -19.10
CA VAL A 23 -3.46 11.17 -18.19
C VAL A 23 -4.52 11.28 -17.10
N ASP A 24 -4.20 10.77 -15.91
CA ASP A 24 -4.97 11.12 -14.73
C ASP A 24 -4.72 12.63 -14.59
N GLU A 25 -5.70 13.44 -15.01
CA GLU A 25 -5.55 14.91 -15.04
C GLU A 25 -5.44 15.48 -13.61
N ASN A 26 -5.74 14.64 -12.60
CA ASN A 26 -5.54 14.89 -11.18
C ASN A 26 -4.26 14.20 -10.63
N ARG A 27 -3.37 13.65 -11.47
CA ARG A 27 -2.03 13.21 -11.04
C ARG A 27 -1.26 14.44 -10.54
N PRO A 28 -0.79 14.46 -9.27
CA PRO A 28 -0.08 15.61 -8.74
C PRO A 28 1.23 15.86 -9.49
N ASP A 29 1.65 17.12 -9.56
CA ASP A 29 3.03 17.44 -9.98
C ASP A 29 3.97 17.05 -8.84
N LEU A 30 4.87 16.09 -9.12
CA LEU A 30 5.86 15.56 -8.19
C LEU A 30 7.30 15.79 -8.70
N SER A 31 7.49 16.68 -9.69
CA SER A 31 8.82 17.02 -10.24
C SER A 31 9.80 17.46 -9.14
N ASP A 32 9.30 18.21 -8.15
CA ASP A 32 10.04 18.70 -6.99
C ASP A 32 10.50 17.60 -6.00
N LEU A 33 9.99 16.38 -6.15
CA LEU A 33 10.46 15.18 -5.43
C LEU A 33 11.37 14.32 -6.31
N LEU A 34 11.10 14.22 -7.62
CA LEU A 34 11.96 13.48 -8.55
C LEU A 34 13.36 14.10 -8.63
N ASP A 35 13.46 15.43 -8.76
CA ASP A 35 14.75 16.15 -8.82
C ASP A 35 15.54 16.09 -7.50
N ALA A 36 14.89 15.80 -6.37
CA ALA A 36 15.53 15.66 -5.07
C ALA A 36 16.30 14.32 -4.89
N GLY A 37 16.18 13.38 -5.84
CA GLY A 37 16.79 12.05 -5.76
C GLY A 37 16.15 11.15 -4.69
N PRO A 38 16.69 9.94 -4.42
CA PRO A 38 16.18 9.05 -3.39
C PRO A 38 16.31 9.64 -1.99
N ALA A 39 15.40 9.27 -1.08
CA ALA A 39 15.59 9.53 0.35
C ALA A 39 16.88 8.83 0.84
N PRO A 40 17.67 9.45 1.74
CA PRO A 40 18.73 8.72 2.42
C PRO A 40 18.11 7.57 3.22
N ALA A 41 18.65 6.36 3.08
CA ALA A 41 18.24 5.24 3.91
C ALA A 41 18.53 5.57 5.39
N ALA A 42 17.53 5.41 6.25
CA ALA A 42 17.72 5.59 7.68
C ALA A 42 18.70 4.52 8.20
N ASP A 43 19.83 4.96 8.77
CA ASP A 43 20.89 4.05 9.21
C ASP A 43 20.42 3.18 10.38
N ALA A 44 20.42 1.86 10.17
CA ALA A 44 19.77 0.89 11.04
C ALA A 44 20.67 0.48 12.21
N GLY A 45 21.01 1.45 13.07
CA GLY A 45 21.44 1.22 14.44
C GLY A 45 22.87 1.62 14.78
N ALA A 46 23.01 2.79 15.41
CA ALA A 46 24.07 3.03 16.37
C ALA A 46 23.50 2.82 17.80
N PRO A 47 23.93 1.80 18.57
CA PRO A 47 23.49 1.65 19.94
C PRO A 47 24.06 2.78 20.81
N ALA A 48 23.24 3.31 21.73
CA ALA A 48 23.68 4.34 22.67
C ALA A 48 24.86 3.82 23.52
N PRO A 49 25.92 4.62 23.75
CA PRO A 49 27.07 4.18 24.54
C PRO A 49 26.67 4.01 26.01
N ALA A 50 26.85 2.80 26.55
CA ALA A 50 26.64 2.53 27.96
C ALA A 50 27.69 3.26 28.82
N THR A 51 27.25 4.14 29.72
CA THR A 51 28.08 4.78 30.74
C THR A 51 28.01 3.99 32.05
N ASP A 52 29.15 3.42 32.46
CA ASP A 52 29.35 2.73 33.74
C ASP A 52 30.07 3.64 34.76
N ALA A 53 30.20 3.16 36.00
CA ALA A 53 30.71 3.79 37.21
C ALA A 53 29.75 4.78 37.90
N GLY A 54 29.46 4.53 39.17
CA GLY A 54 28.63 5.36 40.04
C GLY A 54 29.42 5.98 41.19
N GLU A 55 28.80 6.95 41.86
CA GLU A 55 29.34 7.72 42.99
C GLU A 55 28.67 7.30 44.31
N ALA A 56 29.36 7.42 45.44
CA ALA A 56 28.82 7.10 46.77
C ALA A 56 28.08 8.31 47.41
N PRO A 57 27.10 8.10 48.31
CA PRO A 57 26.35 9.19 48.93
C PRO A 57 27.10 9.84 50.10
N GLU A 58 27.38 11.14 49.98
CA GLU A 58 27.75 12.04 51.08
C GLU A 58 26.51 12.83 51.58
N PRO A 59 26.52 13.40 52.80
CA PRO A 59 25.30 13.61 53.58
C PRO A 59 24.56 14.94 53.33
N ASN A 60 23.27 14.91 53.63
CA ASN A 60 22.28 15.99 53.67
C ASN A 60 22.84 17.40 53.97
N ASP A 61 22.60 18.35 53.07
CA ASP A 61 22.40 19.77 53.43
C ASP A 61 20.90 20.10 53.35
N ALA A 62 20.46 21.14 54.07
CA ALA A 62 19.05 21.37 54.37
C ALA A 62 18.56 22.76 53.96
N GLY A 63 17.46 22.80 53.21
CA GLY A 63 16.59 23.98 53.13
C GLY A 63 16.69 24.79 51.84
N ASN A 64 16.26 24.20 50.73
CA ASN A 64 15.51 24.96 49.73
C ASN A 64 14.46 24.05 49.08
N THR A 65 13.18 24.36 49.29
CA THR A 65 12.12 23.80 48.45
C THR A 65 11.99 24.68 47.21
N GLU A 66 12.83 24.41 46.22
CA GLU A 66 12.47 24.76 44.84
C GLU A 66 11.13 24.08 44.52
N PRO A 67 10.24 24.72 43.73
CA PRO A 67 9.08 24.01 43.19
C PRO A 67 9.60 22.82 42.41
N ALA A 68 9.02 21.63 42.64
CA ALA A 68 9.45 20.42 41.96
C ALA A 68 9.45 20.65 40.45
N ASP A 69 10.57 20.31 39.79
CA ASP A 69 10.74 20.48 38.36
C ASP A 69 9.60 19.74 37.65
N ALA A 70 8.68 20.51 37.07
CA ALA A 70 7.60 19.97 36.28
C ALA A 70 8.23 19.56 34.96
N GLY A 71 8.63 18.28 34.90
CA GLY A 71 9.39 17.71 33.79
C GLY A 71 8.73 17.99 32.43
N PRO A 72 9.51 17.90 31.33
CA PRO A 72 9.13 18.40 30.01
C PRO A 72 7.67 18.09 29.67
N PRO A 73 6.86 19.10 29.29
CA PRO A 73 5.41 18.94 29.14
C PRO A 73 5.11 17.82 28.16
N GLU A 74 4.16 16.94 28.53
CA GLU A 74 3.79 15.81 27.70
C GLU A 74 3.41 16.28 26.28
N PRO A 75 3.88 15.60 25.22
CA PRO A 75 3.70 16.07 23.87
C PRO A 75 2.21 16.02 23.49
N VAL A 76 1.71 17.12 22.93
CA VAL A 76 0.30 17.24 22.56
C VAL A 76 0.01 16.34 21.36
N VAL A 77 -0.86 15.35 21.56
CA VAL A 77 -1.42 14.52 20.51
C VAL A 77 -2.62 15.24 19.88
N ILE A 78 -2.71 15.22 18.56
CA ILE A 78 -3.82 15.79 17.78
C ILE A 78 -4.44 14.66 16.96
N GLU A 79 -5.69 14.31 17.26
CA GLU A 79 -6.46 13.32 16.52
C GLU A 79 -7.10 13.96 15.28
N GLU A 80 -6.88 13.36 14.10
CA GLU A 80 -7.30 13.87 12.80
C GLU A 80 -7.86 12.72 11.94
N VAL A 81 -8.61 13.05 10.88
CA VAL A 81 -9.02 12.07 9.86
C VAL A 81 -8.61 12.59 8.49
N TRP A 82 -8.02 11.70 7.70
CA TRP A 82 -7.52 11.98 6.37
C TRP A 82 -8.10 10.98 5.37
N ALA A 83 -8.49 11.48 4.21
CA ALA A 83 -8.80 10.68 3.04
C ALA A 83 -7.49 10.45 2.26
N MET A 84 -7.29 9.25 1.73
CA MET A 84 -6.05 8.84 1.08
C MET A 84 -6.32 8.16 -0.26
N LYS A 85 -5.88 8.76 -1.38
CA LYS A 85 -5.77 8.08 -2.69
C LYS A 85 -4.34 7.55 -2.80
N THR A 86 -4.18 6.27 -3.07
CA THR A 86 -2.92 5.70 -3.55
C THR A 86 -3.11 5.20 -4.97
N VAL A 87 -2.09 5.36 -5.80
CA VAL A 87 -2.00 4.76 -7.13
C VAL A 87 -0.70 3.98 -7.17
N THR A 88 -0.78 2.72 -7.57
CA THR A 88 0.39 1.87 -7.81
C THR A 88 0.44 1.49 -9.28
N SER A 89 1.58 1.73 -9.93
CA SER A 89 1.78 1.49 -11.36
C SER A 89 2.84 0.42 -11.63
N VAL A 90 2.45 -0.58 -12.42
CA VAL A 90 3.32 -1.69 -12.87
C VAL A 90 3.21 -1.90 -14.37
N LEU A 91 4.20 -2.60 -14.93
CA LEU A 91 4.22 -3.07 -16.32
C LEU A 91 4.12 -4.59 -16.33
N GLN A 92 3.05 -5.15 -16.89
CA GLN A 92 2.88 -6.60 -17.08
C GLN A 92 3.25 -6.98 -18.51
N THR A 93 4.08 -8.02 -18.65
CA THR A 93 4.38 -8.63 -19.94
C THR A 93 3.19 -9.46 -20.43
N ASN A 94 2.84 -9.31 -21.71
CA ASN A 94 1.82 -10.12 -22.38
C ASN A 94 2.05 -11.62 -22.12
N PRO A 95 1.13 -12.33 -21.43
CA PRO A 95 1.35 -13.71 -21.02
C PRO A 95 1.13 -14.72 -22.16
N SER A 96 0.76 -14.26 -23.37
CA SER A 96 0.82 -15.07 -24.58
C SER A 96 2.27 -15.53 -24.85
N PRO A 97 2.54 -16.81 -25.14
CA PRO A 97 3.91 -17.30 -25.42
C PRO A 97 4.52 -16.76 -26.74
N PHE A 98 3.83 -15.86 -27.42
CA PHE A 98 4.31 -15.12 -28.60
C PHE A 98 4.29 -13.59 -28.40
N GLY A 99 3.78 -13.11 -27.26
CA GLY A 99 3.78 -11.71 -26.86
C GLY A 99 5.07 -11.35 -26.11
N ASN A 100 5.53 -10.12 -26.29
CA ASN A 100 6.60 -9.51 -25.48
C ASN A 100 6.30 -8.02 -25.24
N ASP A 101 5.10 -7.57 -25.60
CA ASP A 101 4.60 -6.24 -25.30
C ASP A 101 4.22 -6.14 -23.83
N GLU A 102 4.57 -5.01 -23.21
CA GLU A 102 4.19 -4.68 -21.85
C GLU A 102 3.03 -3.68 -21.86
N LYS A 103 2.25 -3.66 -20.78
CA LYS A 103 1.11 -2.74 -20.61
C LYS A 103 1.17 -2.09 -19.23
N GLU A 104 0.88 -0.78 -19.17
CA GLU A 104 0.77 -0.06 -17.90
C GLU A 104 -0.53 -0.43 -17.20
N ILE A 105 -0.41 -0.65 -15.91
CA ILE A 105 -1.45 -1.14 -15.03
C ILE A 105 -1.46 -0.23 -13.83
N ARG A 106 -2.62 0.36 -13.53
CA ARG A 106 -2.82 1.15 -12.32
C ARG A 106 -3.85 0.49 -11.43
N THR A 107 -3.46 0.23 -10.19
CA THR A 107 -4.38 -0.10 -9.10
C THR A 107 -4.50 1.14 -8.22
N THR A 108 -5.72 1.64 -8.09
CA THR A 108 -6.05 2.82 -7.27
C THR A 108 -6.79 2.35 -6.02
N SER A 109 -6.35 2.79 -4.85
CA SER A 109 -7.03 2.51 -3.59
C SER A 109 -7.39 3.81 -2.88
N TYR A 110 -8.63 3.89 -2.40
CA TYR A 110 -9.13 4.97 -1.57
C TYR A 110 -9.26 4.45 -0.14
N LEU A 111 -8.61 5.10 0.82
CA LEU A 111 -8.57 4.71 2.22
C LEU A 111 -9.02 5.86 3.13
N ARG A 112 -9.54 5.50 4.30
CA ARG A 112 -9.75 6.40 5.44
C ARG A 112 -8.63 6.16 6.45
N ALA A 113 -7.82 7.18 6.70
CA ALA A 113 -6.77 7.17 7.71
C ALA A 113 -7.25 7.91 8.98
N GLN A 114 -7.20 7.24 10.13
CA GLN A 114 -7.38 7.85 11.45
C GLN A 114 -5.98 8.16 12.00
N VAL A 115 -5.67 9.42 12.22
CA VAL A 115 -4.29 9.91 12.42
C VAL A 115 -4.13 10.46 13.84
N SER A 116 -3.11 10.01 14.54
CA SER A 116 -2.68 10.58 15.83
C SER A 116 -1.36 11.31 15.62
N ARG A 117 -1.42 12.64 15.44
CA ARG A 117 -0.25 13.49 15.14
C ARG A 117 0.42 13.97 16.44
N THR A 118 1.74 13.78 16.55
CA THR A 118 2.52 14.14 17.76
C THR A 118 3.84 14.80 17.37
N GLY A 119 3.88 16.13 17.30
CA GLY A 119 5.05 16.87 16.79
C GLY A 119 5.31 16.55 15.31
N GLU A 120 6.50 16.04 15.00
CA GLU A 120 6.83 15.49 13.67
C GLU A 120 6.11 14.15 13.38
N GLY A 121 5.67 13.41 14.41
CA GLY A 121 5.06 12.10 14.28
C GLY A 121 3.67 12.14 13.63
N PHE A 122 3.44 11.22 12.71
CA PHE A 122 2.17 11.00 12.01
C PHE A 122 1.91 9.49 11.98
N ASP A 123 1.38 8.95 13.07
CA ASP A 123 0.94 7.55 13.16
C ASP A 123 -0.52 7.46 12.70
N TRP A 124 -0.89 6.40 11.97
CA TRP A 124 -2.25 6.25 11.49
C TRP A 124 -2.75 4.80 11.38
N GLU A 125 -4.06 4.65 11.57
CA GLU A 125 -4.83 3.46 11.24
C GLU A 125 -5.51 3.64 9.88
N GLU A 126 -5.26 2.77 8.90
CA GLU A 126 -5.91 2.81 7.58
C GLU A 126 -6.96 1.72 7.38
N VAL A 127 -8.11 2.13 6.85
CA VAL A 127 -9.21 1.26 6.43
C VAL A 127 -9.44 1.46 4.93
N LEU A 128 -9.47 0.36 4.16
CA LEU A 128 -9.77 0.40 2.72
C LEU A 128 -11.25 0.74 2.50
N CYS A 129 -11.53 1.82 1.77
CA CYS A 129 -12.87 2.25 1.42
C CYS A 129 -13.31 1.74 0.04
N HIS A 130 -12.39 1.80 -0.93
CA HIS A 130 -12.60 1.26 -2.27
C HIS A 130 -11.26 0.92 -2.91
N MET A 131 -11.24 -0.07 -3.79
CA MET A 131 -10.12 -0.33 -4.67
C MET A 131 -10.62 -0.65 -6.07
N GLU A 132 -9.98 -0.04 -7.05
CA GLU A 132 -10.23 -0.25 -8.47
C GLU A 132 -8.93 -0.55 -9.21
N THR A 133 -9.05 -0.88 -10.47
CA THR A 133 -7.94 -1.28 -11.31
C THR A 133 -8.31 -1.09 -12.77
N SER A 134 -7.38 -0.55 -13.57
CA SER A 134 -7.59 -0.36 -15.02
C SER A 134 -7.82 -1.70 -15.77
N PRO A 135 -8.26 -1.72 -17.05
CA PRO A 135 -8.49 -2.95 -17.85
C PRO A 135 -7.48 -3.15 -19.01
N VAL A 136 -6.81 -4.33 -19.14
CA VAL A 136 -5.75 -4.57 -20.18
C VAL A 136 -6.44 -4.99 -21.45
N ARG A 137 -5.91 -4.52 -22.58
CA ARG A 137 -6.12 -5.11 -23.89
C ARG A 137 -4.81 -5.60 -24.52
N TYR A 138 -4.57 -6.93 -24.51
CA TYR A 138 -3.57 -7.58 -25.36
C TYR A 138 -4.20 -7.89 -26.73
N GLY A 139 -4.43 -6.83 -27.51
CA GLY A 139 -5.06 -6.88 -28.83
C GLY A 139 -6.53 -7.31 -28.77
N ALA A 140 -6.80 -8.59 -29.06
CA ALA A 140 -8.14 -9.17 -28.99
C ALA A 140 -8.49 -9.72 -27.59
N ILE A 141 -7.48 -10.00 -26.76
CA ILE A 141 -7.67 -10.43 -25.37
C ILE A 141 -7.88 -9.18 -24.52
N SER A 142 -8.91 -9.18 -23.67
CA SER A 142 -9.06 -8.21 -22.59
C SER A 142 -9.37 -8.87 -21.25
N THR A 143 -8.88 -8.23 -20.20
CA THR A 143 -8.92 -8.71 -18.81
C THR A 143 -9.20 -7.53 -17.88
N GLU A 144 -10.19 -7.70 -17.01
CA GLU A 144 -10.63 -6.69 -16.02
C GLU A 144 -10.67 -7.37 -14.65
N THR A 145 -10.32 -6.63 -13.61
CA THR A 145 -10.23 -7.11 -12.22
C THR A 145 -11.35 -6.47 -11.41
N ASN A 146 -12.13 -7.29 -10.71
CA ASN A 146 -13.22 -6.83 -9.86
C ASN A 146 -12.96 -7.34 -8.44
N TYR A 147 -12.92 -6.42 -7.47
CA TYR A 147 -12.75 -6.76 -6.06
C TYR A 147 -14.14 -6.98 -5.44
N PRO A 148 -14.45 -8.20 -4.95
CA PRO A 148 -15.75 -8.48 -4.33
C PRO A 148 -16.00 -7.58 -3.12
N ALA A 149 -17.27 -7.32 -2.79
CA ALA A 149 -17.62 -6.57 -1.58
C ALA A 149 -17.08 -7.21 -0.30
N ALA A 150 -16.90 -8.54 -0.28
CA ALA A 150 -16.26 -9.28 0.80
C ALA A 150 -14.78 -8.86 0.99
N PHE A 151 -13.99 -8.81 -0.09
CA PHE A 151 -12.60 -8.35 -0.09
C PHE A 151 -12.45 -7.00 0.61
N VAL A 152 -13.29 -6.02 0.26
CA VAL A 152 -13.21 -4.66 0.82
C VAL A 152 -13.72 -4.63 2.26
N THR A 153 -14.84 -5.30 2.55
CA THR A 153 -15.46 -5.32 3.91
C THR A 153 -14.58 -6.00 4.96
N HIS A 154 -13.73 -6.95 4.55
CA HIS A 154 -12.87 -7.72 5.43
C HIS A 154 -11.37 -7.43 5.25
N PHE A 155 -11.02 -6.43 4.42
CA PHE A 155 -9.64 -6.00 4.24
C PHE A 155 -9.02 -5.66 5.61
N PRO A 156 -7.80 -6.16 5.92
CA PRO A 156 -7.22 -5.93 7.24
C PRO A 156 -7.01 -4.43 7.51
N VAL A 157 -7.27 -4.03 8.74
CA VAL A 157 -6.98 -2.68 9.23
C VAL A 157 -5.51 -2.61 9.59
N PHE A 158 -4.75 -1.70 8.98
CA PHE A 158 -3.31 -1.59 9.19
C PHE A 158 -2.94 -0.38 10.03
N GLN A 159 -2.02 -0.59 10.97
CA GLN A 159 -1.35 0.46 11.74
C GLN A 159 -0.05 0.85 11.04
N ARG A 160 0.22 2.16 10.93
CA ARG A 160 1.28 2.75 10.12
C ARG A 160 1.96 3.89 10.86
N THR A 161 3.24 4.12 10.54
CA THR A 161 4.05 5.22 11.08
C THR A 161 4.68 6.02 9.96
N GLY A 162 4.47 7.34 10.00
CA GLY A 162 5.16 8.34 9.21
C GLY A 162 5.71 9.47 10.07
N ARG A 163 6.56 10.30 9.46
CA ARG A 163 7.09 11.53 10.06
C ARG A 163 7.15 12.64 9.03
N PHE A 164 6.83 13.85 9.47
CA PHE A 164 7.26 15.08 8.81
C PHE A 164 8.71 15.41 9.19
N GLN A 165 9.33 16.33 8.45
CA GLN A 165 10.58 16.99 8.79
C GLN A 165 10.39 18.51 8.76
N ASP A 166 11.27 19.27 9.43
CA ASP A 166 11.33 20.74 9.38
C ASP A 166 11.31 21.35 7.96
N SER A 167 11.71 20.59 6.93
CA SER A 167 11.66 21.00 5.52
C SER A 167 10.25 21.01 4.90
N GLY A 168 9.25 20.44 5.57
CA GLY A 168 7.92 20.15 5.02
C GLY A 168 7.85 18.84 4.22
N ASP A 169 8.93 18.05 4.20
CA ASP A 169 8.93 16.70 3.62
C ASP A 169 8.23 15.70 4.55
N PHE A 170 7.59 14.68 3.96
CA PHE A 170 6.90 13.59 4.65
C PHE A 170 7.47 12.24 4.23
N HIS A 171 7.73 11.36 5.19
CA HIS A 171 8.26 10.01 4.96
C HIS A 171 7.50 8.97 5.79
N ALA A 172 7.16 7.83 5.18
CA ALA A 172 6.57 6.70 5.90
C ALA A 172 7.01 5.34 5.36
N GLY A 173 6.97 4.32 6.22
CA GLY A 173 7.45 2.97 5.92
C GLY A 173 8.97 2.78 6.03
N PRO A 174 9.51 1.62 5.60
CA PRO A 174 8.80 0.53 4.92
C PRO A 174 7.77 -0.16 5.83
N PHE A 175 6.59 -0.44 5.26
CA PHE A 175 5.55 -1.24 5.92
C PHE A 175 4.94 -2.25 4.95
N ALA A 176 4.42 -3.37 5.46
CA ALA A 176 3.79 -4.41 4.66
C ALA A 176 2.26 -4.32 4.74
N THR A 177 1.61 -4.41 3.58
CA THR A 177 0.20 -4.81 3.43
C THR A 177 0.19 -6.29 3.07
N VAL A 178 -0.50 -7.14 3.83
CA VAL A 178 -0.59 -8.58 3.55
C VAL A 178 -2.07 -9.01 3.58
N VAL A 179 -2.50 -9.75 2.56
CA VAL A 179 -3.84 -10.33 2.48
C VAL A 179 -3.77 -11.81 2.11
N GLY A 180 -4.72 -12.59 2.65
CA GLY A 180 -4.74 -14.05 2.55
C GLY A 180 -3.71 -14.79 3.40
N ALA A 181 -2.86 -14.08 4.15
CA ALA A 181 -1.84 -14.70 4.99
C ALA A 181 -1.58 -13.94 6.30
N GLU A 182 -1.25 -14.68 7.35
CA GLU A 182 -0.75 -14.20 8.65
C GLU A 182 0.72 -14.59 8.79
N LEU A 183 1.58 -13.60 9.09
CA LEU A 183 3.05 -13.73 9.11
C LEU A 183 3.64 -13.09 10.37
N ASP A 184 4.58 -13.77 11.04
CA ASP A 184 5.27 -13.25 12.23
C ASP A 184 6.09 -11.98 11.90
N ASN A 185 6.80 -11.97 10.77
CA ASN A 185 7.46 -10.79 10.21
C ASN A 185 7.01 -10.54 8.77
N PRO A 186 5.95 -9.74 8.55
CA PRO A 186 5.37 -9.54 7.23
C PRO A 186 6.29 -8.81 6.25
N LEU A 187 7.41 -8.21 6.68
CA LEU A 187 8.39 -7.59 5.77
C LEU A 187 9.32 -8.61 5.09
N THR A 188 9.60 -9.76 5.71
CA THR A 188 10.63 -10.71 5.22
C THR A 188 10.13 -12.12 4.95
N ASP A 189 9.10 -12.57 5.66
CA ASP A 189 8.76 -13.99 5.68
C ASP A 189 8.18 -14.45 4.34
N PRO A 190 8.31 -15.73 3.96
CA PRO A 190 7.70 -16.24 2.73
C PRO A 190 6.18 -16.14 2.82
N LEU A 191 5.53 -15.85 1.68
CA LEU A 191 4.09 -16.09 1.54
C LEU A 191 3.85 -17.61 1.45
N PRO A 192 2.72 -18.13 1.97
CA PRO A 192 2.29 -19.50 1.72
C PRO A 192 2.30 -19.83 0.22
N GLU A 193 2.88 -20.98 -0.17
CA GLU A 193 2.93 -21.40 -1.58
C GLU A 193 1.71 -22.24 -1.99
N SER A 194 0.90 -22.71 -1.02
CA SER A 194 -0.22 -23.62 -1.23
C SER A 194 -1.39 -23.42 -0.25
N ALA A 195 -2.60 -23.80 -0.67
CA ALA A 195 -3.80 -23.75 0.17
C ALA A 195 -3.74 -24.78 1.30
N GLY A 196 -4.15 -24.39 2.51
CA GLY A 196 -4.04 -25.19 3.74
C GLY A 196 -2.63 -25.25 4.34
N GLU A 197 -1.70 -24.42 3.86
CA GLU A 197 -0.36 -24.27 4.43
C GLU A 197 -0.38 -23.39 5.68
N ALA A 198 0.63 -23.53 6.55
CA ALA A 198 0.70 -22.74 7.78
C ALA A 198 0.87 -21.24 7.47
N GLY A 199 0.01 -20.41 8.05
CA GLY A 199 -0.04 -18.96 7.77
C GLY A 199 -0.93 -18.58 6.59
N GLU A 200 -1.58 -19.52 5.90
CA GLU A 200 -2.68 -19.23 4.95
C GLU A 200 -3.98 -18.96 5.71
N VAL A 201 -4.75 -17.97 5.28
CA VAL A 201 -5.99 -17.52 5.95
C VAL A 201 -7.03 -17.09 4.92
N ASP A 202 -8.25 -17.64 5.00
CA ASP A 202 -9.47 -17.10 4.39
C ASP A 202 -9.75 -15.69 4.96
N ALA A 203 -9.26 -14.68 4.24
CA ALA A 203 -9.24 -13.29 4.69
C ALA A 203 -10.58 -12.58 4.44
N ASP A 204 -11.23 -12.85 3.30
CA ASP A 204 -12.52 -12.26 2.95
C ASP A 204 -13.75 -13.09 3.34
N ARG A 205 -13.54 -14.25 3.96
CA ARG A 205 -14.54 -15.08 4.67
C ARG A 205 -15.61 -15.66 3.75
N ASP A 206 -15.22 -16.03 2.53
CA ASP A 206 -16.09 -16.67 1.55
C ASP A 206 -15.95 -18.21 1.53
N GLY A 207 -14.93 -18.76 2.20
CA GLY A 207 -14.61 -20.18 2.27
C GLY A 207 -13.56 -20.67 1.26
N ASN A 208 -12.96 -19.79 0.48
CA ASN A 208 -11.82 -20.05 -0.40
C ASN A 208 -10.48 -19.74 0.30
N PRO A 209 -9.33 -20.26 -0.18
CA PRO A 209 -8.04 -20.08 0.48
C PRO A 209 -7.39 -18.73 0.12
N GLY A 210 -6.85 -18.03 1.12
CA GLY A 210 -6.26 -16.72 0.94
C GLY A 210 -7.31 -15.60 0.83
N VAL A 211 -7.34 -14.89 -0.30
CA VAL A 211 -8.38 -13.89 -0.58
C VAL A 211 -8.91 -14.04 -2.01
N THR A 212 -10.24 -13.93 -2.18
CA THR A 212 -10.89 -14.03 -3.49
C THR A 212 -10.85 -12.70 -4.25
N VAL A 213 -10.46 -12.75 -5.52
CA VAL A 213 -10.70 -11.65 -6.46
C VAL A 213 -11.24 -12.19 -7.78
N GLU A 214 -12.16 -11.45 -8.40
CA GLU A 214 -12.83 -11.85 -9.64
C GLU A 214 -12.11 -11.29 -10.87
N VAL A 215 -12.06 -12.10 -11.93
CA VAL A 215 -11.61 -11.66 -13.26
C VAL A 215 -12.73 -11.81 -14.27
N SER A 216 -12.88 -10.79 -15.12
CA SER A 216 -13.80 -10.78 -16.26
C SER A 216 -13.07 -10.48 -17.57
N GLY A 217 -13.65 -10.96 -18.69
CA GLY A 217 -13.21 -10.60 -20.03
C GLY A 217 -13.14 -11.80 -20.97
N THR A 218 -11.98 -12.02 -21.58
CA THR A 218 -11.75 -13.13 -22.54
C THR A 218 -11.67 -14.50 -21.85
N VAL A 219 -11.24 -14.51 -20.59
CA VAL A 219 -11.44 -15.61 -19.64
C VAL A 219 -11.96 -14.98 -18.37
N SER A 220 -12.98 -15.60 -17.76
CA SER A 220 -13.56 -15.14 -16.50
C SER A 220 -13.49 -16.21 -15.41
N GLY A 221 -13.57 -15.76 -14.16
CA GLY A 221 -13.65 -16.58 -12.96
C GLY A 221 -12.90 -15.96 -11.77
N GLU A 222 -13.17 -16.47 -10.58
CA GLU A 222 -12.43 -16.17 -9.36
C GLU A 222 -11.01 -16.78 -9.37
N VAL A 223 -10.06 -16.07 -8.76
CA VAL A 223 -8.73 -16.55 -8.38
C VAL A 223 -8.52 -16.30 -6.90
N TYR A 224 -7.95 -17.26 -6.20
CA TYR A 224 -7.76 -17.24 -4.76
C TYR A 224 -6.26 -17.08 -4.47
N VAL A 225 -5.88 -15.98 -3.83
CA VAL A 225 -4.48 -15.50 -3.80
C VAL A 225 -4.01 -15.16 -2.39
N VAL A 226 -2.70 -15.23 -2.18
CA VAL A 226 -2.04 -14.52 -1.07
C VAL A 226 -1.13 -13.46 -1.66
N GLN A 227 -1.15 -12.26 -1.08
CA GLN A 227 -0.44 -11.10 -1.61
C GLN A 227 0.20 -10.30 -0.49
N ARG A 228 1.44 -9.88 -0.73
CA ARG A 228 2.15 -8.84 0.02
C ARG A 228 2.43 -7.65 -0.89
N ASN A 229 2.32 -6.44 -0.35
CA ASN A 229 2.91 -5.24 -0.91
C ASN A 229 3.76 -4.56 0.17
N ILE A 230 5.06 -4.38 -0.08
CA ILE A 230 5.95 -3.60 0.81
C ILE A 230 5.99 -2.17 0.28
N ILE A 231 5.51 -1.22 1.07
CA ILE A 231 5.28 0.16 0.66
C ILE A 231 6.22 1.10 1.42
N THR A 232 6.79 2.06 0.69
CA THR A 232 7.44 3.26 1.23
C THR A 232 6.83 4.49 0.58
N MET A 233 6.66 5.55 1.37
CA MET A 233 6.06 6.81 0.93
C MET A 233 7.05 7.95 1.16
N ARG A 234 7.19 8.83 0.15
CA ARG A 234 7.88 10.11 0.30
C ARG A 234 7.07 11.21 -0.37
N GLY A 235 6.62 12.18 0.41
CA GLY A 235 5.86 13.32 -0.09
C GLY A 235 6.31 14.65 0.48
N ARG A 236 5.49 15.67 0.24
CA ARG A 236 5.70 17.03 0.73
C ARG A 236 4.35 17.67 1.06
N VAL A 237 4.32 18.47 2.12
CA VAL A 237 3.15 19.27 2.49
C VAL A 237 2.87 20.27 1.36
N ARG A 238 1.66 20.23 0.80
CA ARG A 238 1.16 21.19 -0.21
C ARG A 238 0.30 22.28 0.43
N SER A 239 -0.45 21.92 1.47
CA SER A 239 -1.18 22.84 2.35
C SER A 239 -1.36 22.20 3.74
N GLU A 240 -1.89 22.94 4.71
CA GLU A 240 -2.23 22.43 6.05
C GLU A 240 -3.13 21.17 6.01
N ASP A 241 -3.91 21.03 4.93
CA ASP A 241 -4.88 19.96 4.71
C ASP A 241 -4.50 19.00 3.58
N ARG A 242 -3.31 19.11 2.96
CA ARG A 242 -2.93 18.25 1.82
C ARG A 242 -1.44 17.93 1.76
N VAL A 243 -1.12 16.64 1.61
CA VAL A 243 0.24 16.10 1.41
C VAL A 243 0.22 15.21 0.17
N GLU A 244 1.18 15.40 -0.74
CA GLU A 244 1.29 14.64 -1.99
C GLU A 244 2.67 14.01 -2.09
N GLY A 245 2.79 12.84 -2.71
CA GLY A 245 4.09 12.20 -2.83
C GLY A 245 4.18 10.96 -3.70
N LEU A 246 5.42 10.50 -3.85
CA LEU A 246 5.78 9.26 -4.50
C LEU A 246 5.48 8.07 -3.57
N LEU A 247 4.95 6.99 -4.14
CA LEU A 247 4.71 5.73 -3.47
C LEU A 247 5.56 4.66 -4.16
N ASN A 248 6.52 4.07 -3.47
CA ASN A 248 7.28 2.94 -3.98
C ASN A 248 6.78 1.63 -3.36
N SER A 249 6.44 0.66 -4.21
CA SER A 249 5.70 -0.55 -3.86
C SER A 249 6.36 -1.80 -4.43
N GLU A 250 6.76 -2.73 -3.57
CA GLU A 250 7.29 -4.04 -3.95
C GLU A 250 6.25 -5.13 -3.67
N GLY A 251 5.54 -5.53 -4.73
CA GLY A 251 4.48 -6.55 -4.69
C GLY A 251 5.00 -7.98 -4.88
N ALA A 252 4.50 -8.90 -4.06
CA ALA A 252 4.68 -10.35 -4.21
C ALA A 252 3.32 -11.04 -4.09
N GLN A 253 3.05 -12.03 -4.95
CA GLN A 253 1.75 -12.69 -5.01
C GLN A 253 1.87 -14.16 -5.41
N ILE A 254 1.10 -15.00 -4.74
CA ILE A 254 0.95 -16.43 -5.05
C ILE A 254 -0.52 -16.68 -5.38
N VAL A 255 -0.78 -17.39 -6.48
CA VAL A 255 -2.10 -17.96 -6.77
C VAL A 255 -2.15 -19.33 -6.12
N LEU A 256 -3.06 -19.53 -5.17
CA LEU A 256 -3.22 -20.80 -4.45
C LEU A 256 -4.10 -21.77 -5.27
N ASP A 257 -5.27 -21.30 -5.70
CA ASP A 257 -6.14 -21.99 -6.67
C ASP A 257 -6.96 -20.93 -7.44
N ALA A 258 -7.79 -21.36 -8.38
CA ALA A 258 -8.74 -20.56 -9.14
C ALA A 258 -9.88 -21.43 -9.65
N SER A 259 -11.09 -20.86 -9.69
CA SER A 259 -12.30 -21.45 -10.28
C SER A 259 -12.10 -22.04 -11.69
N ASN A 260 -11.16 -21.47 -12.46
CA ASN A 260 -10.79 -21.90 -13.80
C ASN A 260 -9.27 -22.13 -13.90
N ARG A 261 -8.86 -23.28 -14.47
CA ARG A 261 -7.46 -23.69 -14.54
C ARG A 261 -6.57 -22.76 -15.36
N LEU A 262 -7.14 -21.96 -16.26
CA LEU A 262 -6.43 -20.95 -17.05
C LEU A 262 -5.95 -19.75 -16.20
N LEU A 263 -6.56 -19.52 -15.03
CA LEU A 263 -6.23 -18.42 -14.13
C LEU A 263 -5.18 -18.83 -13.05
N ARG A 264 -4.77 -20.11 -13.01
CA ARG A 264 -3.77 -20.63 -12.05
C ARG A 264 -2.31 -20.30 -12.41
N SER A 265 -2.08 -19.64 -13.54
CA SER A 265 -0.72 -19.37 -14.04
C SER A 265 -0.28 -17.95 -13.71
N ARG A 266 0.86 -17.81 -13.02
CA ARG A 266 1.45 -16.51 -12.68
C ARG A 266 1.82 -15.75 -13.96
N VAL A 267 1.44 -14.47 -14.05
CA VAL A 267 1.99 -13.51 -15.01
C VAL A 267 3.36 -13.02 -14.56
N VAL A 268 4.07 -12.32 -15.45
CA VAL A 268 5.28 -11.56 -15.10
C VAL A 268 4.93 -10.07 -15.16
N SER A 269 5.09 -9.40 -14.02
CA SER A 269 4.96 -7.95 -13.89
C SER A 269 6.20 -7.38 -13.22
N ARG A 270 6.54 -6.13 -13.57
CA ARG A 270 7.64 -5.37 -12.97
C ARG A 270 7.17 -3.95 -12.63
N ARG A 271 7.84 -3.29 -11.68
CA ARG A 271 7.59 -1.88 -11.35
C ARG A 271 7.69 -0.99 -12.61
N ASN A 272 6.83 0.02 -12.71
CA ASN A 272 6.94 1.06 -13.73
C ASN A 272 8.26 1.85 -13.54
N PRO A 273 9.05 2.11 -14.60
CA PRO A 273 10.24 2.97 -14.53
C PRO A 273 9.94 4.48 -14.43
N ASP A 274 8.70 4.93 -14.64
CA ASP A 274 8.25 6.25 -14.17
C ASP A 274 7.95 6.16 -12.67
N ASP A 275 8.88 6.65 -11.85
CA ASP A 275 8.75 6.71 -10.40
C ASP A 275 7.50 7.45 -9.92
N ALA A 276 7.01 8.44 -10.67
CA ALA A 276 5.83 9.22 -10.32
C ALA A 276 4.52 8.65 -10.90
N ALA A 277 4.56 7.54 -11.64
CA ALA A 277 3.35 6.78 -11.98
C ALA A 277 2.76 6.05 -10.77
N SER A 278 3.55 5.85 -9.71
CA SER A 278 3.09 5.38 -8.40
C SER A 278 3.17 6.51 -7.38
N TYR A 279 2.03 6.91 -6.82
CA TYR A 279 1.93 8.10 -5.97
C TYR A 279 0.84 7.97 -4.90
N PHE A 280 0.80 8.94 -4.00
CA PHE A 280 -0.27 9.10 -3.03
C PHE A 280 -0.69 10.58 -2.90
N VAL A 281 -1.93 10.78 -2.48
CA VAL A 281 -2.50 12.06 -2.03
C VAL A 281 -3.21 11.81 -0.70
N LEU A 282 -2.80 12.53 0.33
CA LEU A 282 -3.46 12.62 1.62
C LEU A 282 -4.18 13.97 1.70
N SER A 283 -5.48 13.98 1.96
CA SER A 283 -6.28 15.19 2.14
C SER A 283 -7.08 15.13 3.45
N ARG A 284 -6.97 16.15 4.31
CA ARG A 284 -7.67 16.21 5.60
C ARG A 284 -9.18 16.32 5.38
N VAL A 285 -9.95 15.61 6.20
CA VAL A 285 -11.42 15.63 6.16
C VAL A 285 -12.02 15.81 7.55
N GLU A 286 -13.32 16.10 7.64
CA GLU A 286 -14.02 16.15 8.91
C GLU A 286 -13.98 14.79 9.60
N ALA A 287 -13.80 14.76 10.94
CA ALA A 287 -13.60 13.52 11.69
C ALA A 287 -14.72 12.47 11.51
N GLY A 288 -15.94 12.92 11.22
CA GLY A 288 -17.11 12.07 10.94
C GLY A 288 -17.21 11.52 9.51
N THR A 289 -16.27 11.82 8.62
CA THR A 289 -16.33 11.41 7.20
C THR A 289 -16.24 9.89 7.07
N SER A 290 -17.23 9.27 6.40
CA SER A 290 -17.28 7.83 6.14
C SER A 290 -16.47 7.42 4.89
N CYS A 291 -16.29 6.11 4.69
CA CYS A 291 -15.70 5.59 3.46
C CYS A 291 -16.53 5.93 2.21
N ASP A 292 -17.86 5.78 2.27
CA ASP A 292 -18.76 6.15 1.18
C ASP A 292 -18.57 7.62 0.79
N GLN A 293 -18.46 8.52 1.78
CA GLN A 293 -18.24 9.95 1.57
C GLN A 293 -16.85 10.30 1.03
N ILE A 294 -15.86 9.42 1.12
CA ILE A 294 -14.55 9.58 0.46
C ILE A 294 -14.64 9.18 -1.00
N VAL A 295 -15.37 8.09 -1.30
CA VAL A 295 -15.58 7.60 -2.68
C VAL A 295 -16.49 8.53 -3.47
N ASP A 296 -17.63 8.93 -2.91
CA ASP A 296 -18.60 9.88 -3.52
C ASP A 296 -17.99 11.28 -3.80
N ARG A 297 -16.81 11.58 -3.24
CA ARG A 297 -16.12 12.87 -3.33
C ARG A 297 -14.69 12.75 -3.84
N ALA A 298 -14.32 11.64 -4.48
CA ALA A 298 -12.94 11.41 -4.91
C ALA A 298 -12.38 12.57 -5.76
N ASP A 299 -13.16 13.07 -6.73
CA ASP A 299 -12.79 14.19 -7.62
C ASP A 299 -12.58 15.53 -6.88
N ASP A 300 -13.25 15.74 -5.75
CA ASP A 300 -13.10 16.94 -4.90
C ASP A 300 -11.91 16.81 -3.92
N LEU A 301 -11.48 15.58 -3.62
CA LEU A 301 -10.50 15.27 -2.57
C LEU A 301 -9.08 15.04 -3.10
N PHE A 302 -8.92 14.61 -4.36
CA PHE A 302 -7.67 14.10 -4.92
C PHE A 302 -7.34 14.73 -6.27
#